data_AF-A0A1H1SWS5-F1
#
_entry.id   AF-A0A1H1SWS5-F1
#
_cell.length_a   1.000
_cell.length_b   1.000
_cell.length_c   1.000
_cell.angle_alpha   90.00
_cell.angle_beta   90.00
_cell.angle_gamma   90.00
#
_symmetry.space_group_name_H-M   'P 1'
#
loop_
_entity.id
_entity.type
_entity.pdbx_description
1 polymer ?
#
loop_
_entity_poly.entity_id
_entity_poly.type
_entity_poly.pdbx_seq_one_letter_code
_entity_poly.pdbx_strand_id
1 'polypeptide(L)'
;MGRTIFEKKQAMRYFYLLFIVITFQLQAQVVQDDFEGSGTISSWFGDNCGMNLNLVNPVQQGINLSDTVLEYHDTGGQYANVQFDVNTNFDLSANNSFSLKIFIPSNGLTGNQTNQVSLKLQNNTLTDAWTTQSEIIKPVTLNTWQEVTFDFENDMFINLDPTSVIPLQRTDFNRVVIQVNGEDNTDHVLAYIDDVLNFNTVSDNPVYDNLVWSDEFDGVGVIDDTKWFHQTQLIAGDSWANGEQQHYTNRIDNSFMDNGSLKIVAKGEVYSDQGQTKNYTSARLNSKFSFQYGRVEVRAKLPSIAGTWPAIWLLGKNIEEDGTYWDNEGFGTTFWPWCGEIDIMEPNIPKTEILATWHWNNGSGYQYNSSSIPTVNSDTSQNWHIYELEWSPDSMKIYMDNILINQMPTINPFNEEFFILLNVAMGGSLGGDIVNNFDEDMMEIDYVRVYQQSQLSIKDLNANLVSFYPNPVETWLYVEFNSDTSDSGKFQVVDLSGRIISEQTMLVTNNKMSYNTAALDSGMYLMRIVTTDGASSTFKFIKK
;
A
#
# COMPACT_ATOMS: atom_id res chain seq x y z
N MET A 1 -68.50 -38.73 59.83
CA MET A 1 -67.77 -37.61 60.48
C MET A 1 -66.34 -37.62 59.97
N GLY A 2 -65.83 -36.44 59.61
CA GLY A 2 -64.76 -36.27 58.63
C GLY A 2 -63.32 -36.51 59.11
N ARG A 3 -62.41 -36.46 58.15
CA ARG A 3 -61.41 -35.39 58.01
C ARG A 3 -60.67 -35.55 56.67
N THR A 4 -60.52 -34.41 56.03
CA THR A 4 -59.83 -34.11 54.77
C THR A 4 -58.32 -34.33 54.90
N ILE A 5 -57.70 -34.90 53.86
CA ILE A 5 -56.25 -34.86 53.60
C ILE A 5 -56.07 -34.15 52.25
N PHE A 6 -55.32 -33.05 52.26
CA PHE A 6 -54.90 -32.31 51.07
C PHE A 6 -53.56 -32.88 50.58
N GLU A 7 -53.52 -33.40 49.36
CA GLU A 7 -52.28 -33.67 48.62
C GLU A 7 -52.02 -32.54 47.60
N LYS A 8 -50.81 -31.95 47.66
CA LYS A 8 -50.30 -30.97 46.70
C LYS A 8 -49.89 -31.70 45.40
N LYS A 9 -50.54 -31.38 44.27
CA LYS A 9 -50.01 -31.66 42.92
C LYS A 9 -49.26 -30.43 42.39
N GLN A 10 -47.97 -30.58 42.10
CA GLN A 10 -47.19 -29.64 41.30
C GLN A 10 -47.64 -29.71 39.83
N ALA A 11 -47.96 -28.56 39.24
CA ALA A 11 -48.22 -28.42 37.81
C ALA A 11 -46.92 -27.97 37.10
N MET A 12 -46.42 -28.80 36.20
CA MET A 12 -45.28 -28.49 35.32
C MET A 12 -45.82 -27.74 34.10
N ARG A 13 -45.43 -26.46 33.92
CA ARG A 13 -45.75 -25.66 32.73
C ARG A 13 -44.61 -25.77 31.72
N TYR A 14 -44.89 -26.28 30.53
CA TYR A 14 -43.97 -26.25 29.39
C TYR A 14 -44.08 -24.88 28.70
N PHE A 15 -42.97 -24.15 28.63
CA PHE A 15 -42.82 -22.95 27.79
C PHE A 15 -42.22 -23.37 26.46
N TYR A 16 -42.96 -23.21 25.36
CA TYR A 16 -42.39 -23.28 24.00
C TYR A 16 -41.82 -21.90 23.67
N LEU A 17 -40.49 -21.80 23.58
CA LEU A 17 -39.82 -20.62 23.01
C LEU A 17 -39.86 -20.74 21.48
N LEU A 18 -40.58 -19.82 20.84
CA LEU A 18 -40.55 -19.64 19.40
C LEU A 18 -39.30 -18.80 19.06
N PHE A 19 -38.25 -19.43 18.50
CA PHE A 19 -37.10 -18.71 17.97
C PHE A 19 -37.50 -18.11 16.61
N ILE A 20 -37.76 -16.80 16.59
CA ILE A 20 -37.80 -16.02 15.35
C ILE A 20 -36.36 -15.71 14.98
N VAL A 21 -35.83 -16.42 14.00
CA VAL A 21 -34.53 -16.08 13.39
C VAL A 21 -34.79 -14.91 12.44
N ILE A 22 -34.45 -13.70 12.88
CA ILE A 22 -34.35 -12.53 12.01
C ILE A 22 -32.99 -12.62 11.32
N THR A 23 -32.97 -13.08 10.07
CA THR A 23 -31.79 -12.95 9.21
C THR A 23 -31.66 -11.48 8.81
N PHE A 24 -30.72 -10.76 9.43
CA PHE A 24 -30.23 -9.50 8.85
C PHE A 24 -29.39 -9.88 7.62
N GLN A 25 -29.92 -9.61 6.42
CA GLN A 25 -29.07 -9.54 5.24
C GLN A 25 -28.32 -8.22 5.30
N LEU A 26 -27.03 -8.28 5.62
CA LEU A 26 -26.09 -7.20 5.30
C LEU A 26 -25.93 -7.21 3.78
N GLN A 27 -26.74 -6.43 3.05
CA GLN A 27 -26.40 -6.08 1.68
C GLN A 27 -25.46 -4.88 1.74
N ALA A 28 -24.27 -5.00 1.15
CA ALA A 28 -23.42 -3.85 0.87
C ALA A 28 -24.21 -2.84 0.02
N GLN A 29 -24.12 -1.57 0.39
CA GLN A 29 -24.73 -0.50 -0.40
C GLN A 29 -23.94 -0.36 -1.70
N VAL A 30 -24.54 -0.76 -2.81
CA VAL A 30 -23.99 -0.51 -4.14
C VAL A 30 -24.39 0.91 -4.53
N VAL A 31 -23.42 1.78 -4.78
CA VAL A 31 -23.64 3.14 -5.29
C VAL A 31 -23.03 3.16 -6.68
N GLN A 32 -23.87 3.18 -7.70
CA GLN A 32 -23.45 3.18 -9.10
C GLN A 32 -24.44 3.93 -9.98
N ASP A 33 -23.96 4.51 -11.07
CA ASP A 33 -24.79 5.04 -12.15
C ASP A 33 -24.02 5.01 -13.48
N ASP A 34 -24.59 4.29 -14.43
CA ASP A 34 -24.13 4.16 -15.81
C ASP A 34 -24.88 5.16 -16.73
N PHE A 35 -25.90 5.84 -16.19
CA PHE A 35 -26.77 6.77 -16.91
C PHE A 35 -27.60 6.12 -18.04
N GLU A 36 -27.66 4.79 -18.16
CA GLU A 36 -28.65 4.07 -19.00
C GLU A 36 -29.87 3.58 -18.22
N GLY A 37 -29.95 3.94 -16.93
CA GLY A 37 -31.10 3.65 -16.06
C GLY A 37 -31.01 2.31 -15.33
N SER A 38 -29.82 1.73 -15.23
CA SER A 38 -29.56 0.52 -14.44
C SER A 38 -28.86 0.82 -13.09
N GLY A 39 -28.47 2.09 -12.87
CA GLY A 39 -27.87 2.61 -11.65
C GLY A 39 -28.71 2.51 -10.37
N THR A 40 -28.02 2.58 -9.23
CA THR A 40 -28.63 2.66 -7.89
C THR A 40 -28.74 4.10 -7.37
N ILE A 41 -28.02 5.05 -7.98
CA ILE A 41 -28.18 6.48 -7.67
C ILE A 41 -29.53 6.94 -8.24
N SER A 42 -30.44 7.32 -7.36
CA SER A 42 -31.82 7.63 -7.75
C SER A 42 -32.03 9.06 -8.25
N SER A 43 -31.12 9.97 -7.90
CA SER A 43 -31.26 11.40 -8.20
C SER A 43 -29.93 12.12 -8.14
N TRP A 44 -29.71 12.96 -9.14
CA TRP A 44 -28.61 13.91 -9.21
C TRP A 44 -29.13 15.34 -9.11
N PHE A 45 -28.29 16.23 -8.59
CA PHE A 45 -28.54 17.66 -8.47
C PHE A 45 -27.36 18.43 -9.03
N GLY A 46 -27.63 19.46 -9.83
CA GLY A 46 -26.63 20.45 -10.20
C GLY A 46 -26.74 21.67 -9.28
N ASP A 47 -25.61 22.15 -8.79
CA ASP A 47 -25.50 23.43 -8.09
C ASP A 47 -24.66 24.39 -8.94
N ASN A 48 -25.20 25.55 -9.27
CA ASN A 48 -24.60 26.56 -10.15
C ASN A 48 -24.05 26.03 -11.50
N CYS A 49 -24.56 24.90 -11.99
CA CYS A 49 -24.18 24.32 -13.27
C CYS A 49 -25.42 23.90 -14.09
N GLY A 50 -25.23 23.75 -15.40
CA GLY A 50 -26.11 22.96 -16.25
C GLY A 50 -25.83 21.47 -16.06
N MET A 51 -26.90 20.66 -16.08
CA MET A 51 -26.80 19.21 -15.94
C MET A 51 -27.83 18.51 -16.85
N ASN A 52 -27.41 17.52 -17.63
CA ASN A 52 -28.30 16.66 -18.41
C ASN A 52 -27.94 15.17 -18.20
N LEU A 53 -28.82 14.44 -17.52
CA LEU A 53 -28.62 13.03 -17.15
C LEU A 53 -28.90 12.03 -18.28
N ASN A 54 -29.46 12.48 -19.41
CA ASN A 54 -29.86 11.60 -20.51
C ASN A 54 -29.29 12.09 -21.84
N LEU A 55 -28.07 12.65 -21.82
CA LEU A 55 -27.42 13.09 -23.05
C LEU A 55 -26.96 11.86 -23.83
N VAL A 56 -27.34 11.76 -25.11
CA VAL A 56 -26.76 10.76 -26.02
C VAL A 56 -25.26 10.98 -26.09
N ASN A 57 -24.48 9.95 -25.78
CA ASN A 57 -23.03 10.06 -25.65
C ASN A 57 -22.42 10.68 -26.94
N PRO A 58 -21.89 11.91 -26.86
CA PRO A 58 -21.39 12.60 -28.04
C PRO A 58 -20.05 12.03 -28.53
N VAL A 59 -19.39 11.19 -27.73
CA VAL A 59 -18.03 10.69 -27.96
C VAL A 59 -17.93 9.20 -27.61
N GLN A 60 -18.68 8.32 -28.28
CA GLN A 60 -18.60 6.86 -28.09
C GLN A 60 -17.30 6.27 -28.65
N GLN A 61 -16.22 6.29 -27.88
CA GLN A 61 -14.91 5.77 -28.27
C GLN A 61 -14.04 5.39 -27.07
N GLY A 62 -12.99 4.60 -27.32
CA GLY A 62 -12.03 4.24 -26.29
C GLY A 62 -12.67 3.38 -25.20
N ILE A 63 -12.53 3.80 -23.94
CA ILE A 63 -13.03 3.07 -22.77
C ILE A 63 -14.51 3.29 -22.46
N ASN A 64 -15.17 4.23 -23.15
CA ASN A 64 -16.58 4.54 -22.96
C ASN A 64 -17.32 4.38 -24.30
N LEU A 65 -18.19 3.36 -24.34
CA LEU A 65 -19.05 3.04 -25.49
C LEU A 65 -20.54 3.14 -25.11
N SER A 66 -20.85 3.75 -23.96
CA SER A 66 -22.18 3.90 -23.39
C SER A 66 -23.10 4.70 -24.31
N ASP A 67 -24.39 4.42 -24.29
CA ASP A 67 -25.37 5.09 -25.14
C ASP A 67 -25.71 6.50 -24.63
N THR A 68 -25.70 6.67 -23.30
CA THR A 68 -25.98 7.93 -22.63
C THR A 68 -24.90 8.26 -21.59
N VAL A 69 -24.76 9.54 -21.27
CA VAL A 69 -23.81 10.06 -20.29
C VAL A 69 -24.44 11.24 -19.55
N LEU A 70 -23.86 11.60 -18.41
CA LEU A 70 -24.13 12.87 -17.73
C LEU A 70 -23.38 14.02 -18.41
N GLU A 71 -24.10 15.03 -18.87
CA GLU A 71 -23.52 16.31 -19.24
C GLU A 71 -23.40 17.20 -18.01
N TYR A 72 -22.17 17.63 -17.71
CA TYR A 72 -21.86 18.67 -16.74
C TYR A 72 -21.46 19.94 -17.48
N HIS A 73 -22.10 21.07 -17.19
CA HIS A 73 -21.78 22.34 -17.84
C HIS A 73 -21.70 23.48 -16.84
N ASP A 74 -20.50 23.85 -16.44
CA ASP A 74 -20.23 25.06 -15.68
C ASP A 74 -20.27 26.27 -16.61
N THR A 75 -21.11 27.25 -16.28
CA THR A 75 -21.25 28.52 -17.01
C THR A 75 -20.69 29.71 -16.23
N GLY A 76 -19.68 29.47 -15.37
CA GLY A 76 -18.98 30.47 -14.56
C GLY A 76 -19.49 30.57 -13.12
N GLY A 77 -20.01 29.48 -12.57
CA GLY A 77 -20.50 29.41 -11.20
C GLY A 77 -19.37 29.19 -10.20
N GLN A 78 -19.28 30.01 -9.15
CA GLN A 78 -18.23 29.92 -8.12
C GLN A 78 -18.15 28.54 -7.43
N TYR A 79 -19.27 27.83 -7.37
CA TYR A 79 -19.41 26.53 -6.73
C TYR A 79 -20.04 25.50 -7.68
N ALA A 80 -19.85 25.65 -9.00
CA ALA A 80 -20.47 24.77 -9.97
C ALA A 80 -20.10 23.31 -9.69
N ASN A 81 -21.09 22.45 -9.47
CA ASN A 81 -20.89 21.03 -9.19
C ASN A 81 -22.14 20.20 -9.50
N VAL A 82 -21.94 18.90 -9.64
CA VAL A 82 -23.03 17.91 -9.60
C VAL A 82 -22.87 17.03 -8.38
N GLN A 83 -23.99 16.66 -7.78
CA GLN A 83 -23.99 15.92 -6.53
C GLN A 83 -25.15 14.94 -6.47
N PHE A 84 -24.98 13.91 -5.64
CA PHE A 84 -26.05 12.99 -5.29
C PHE A 84 -25.96 12.63 -3.81
N ASP A 85 -27.12 12.28 -3.25
CA ASP A 85 -27.26 11.86 -1.88
C ASP A 85 -27.57 10.37 -1.82
N VAL A 86 -27.12 9.72 -0.74
CA VAL A 86 -27.43 8.33 -0.46
C VAL A 86 -28.18 8.18 0.86
N ASN A 87 -29.03 7.14 0.93
CA ASN A 87 -29.92 6.93 2.08
C ASN A 87 -29.21 6.33 3.30
N THR A 88 -28.01 5.81 3.13
CA THR A 88 -27.20 5.21 4.20
C THR A 88 -25.80 5.80 4.10
N ASN A 89 -25.22 6.14 5.24
CA ASN A 89 -23.90 6.73 5.28
C ASN A 89 -22.85 5.73 4.78
N PHE A 90 -21.84 6.23 4.08
CA PHE A 90 -20.74 5.42 3.59
C PHE A 90 -19.98 4.78 4.74
N ASP A 91 -19.64 3.50 4.57
CA ASP A 91 -18.65 2.80 5.37
C ASP A 91 -17.37 2.71 4.54
N LEU A 92 -16.51 3.71 4.69
CA LEU A 92 -15.25 3.80 3.97
C LEU A 92 -14.23 2.76 4.45
N SER A 93 -14.47 2.05 5.55
CA SER A 93 -13.65 0.88 5.92
C SER A 93 -13.91 -0.33 5.02
N ALA A 94 -15.05 -0.35 4.32
CA ALA A 94 -15.46 -1.42 3.43
C ALA A 94 -15.41 -1.01 1.95
N ASN A 95 -15.85 0.20 1.59
CA ASN A 95 -15.83 0.74 0.22
C ASN A 95 -15.22 2.15 0.24
N ASN A 96 -13.90 2.21 0.28
CA ASN A 96 -13.09 3.43 0.39
C ASN A 96 -12.95 4.23 -0.91
N SER A 97 -13.38 3.69 -2.05
CA SER A 97 -13.01 4.23 -3.36
C SER A 97 -14.21 4.58 -4.23
N PHE A 98 -14.01 5.59 -5.07
CA PHE A 98 -14.97 6.02 -6.07
C PHE A 98 -14.29 6.10 -7.43
N SER A 99 -14.96 5.68 -8.49
CA SER A 99 -14.51 5.87 -9.87
C SER A 99 -15.58 6.55 -10.70
N LEU A 100 -15.13 7.25 -11.73
CA LEU A 100 -15.97 7.74 -12.81
C LEU A 100 -15.15 7.79 -14.10
N LYS A 101 -15.82 7.64 -15.23
CA LYS A 101 -15.27 8.02 -16.53
C LYS A 101 -15.58 9.48 -16.80
N ILE A 102 -14.58 10.21 -17.29
CA ILE A 102 -14.75 11.62 -17.65
C ILE A 102 -14.10 11.93 -19.00
N PHE A 103 -14.80 12.74 -19.78
CA PHE A 103 -14.31 13.35 -21.01
C PHE A 103 -14.51 14.86 -20.97
N ILE A 104 -13.43 15.60 -21.18
CA ILE A 104 -13.47 17.06 -21.25
C ILE A 104 -13.03 17.51 -22.64
N PRO A 105 -13.94 18.01 -23.49
CA PRO A 105 -13.59 18.51 -24.81
C PRO A 105 -12.85 19.85 -24.70
N SER A 106 -11.72 20.01 -25.40
CA SER A 106 -10.92 21.24 -25.30
C SER A 106 -11.61 22.50 -25.83
N ASN A 107 -12.64 22.35 -26.67
CA ASN A 107 -13.47 23.46 -27.15
C ASN A 107 -14.63 23.80 -26.20
N GLY A 108 -14.81 23.03 -25.12
CA GLY A 108 -15.82 23.25 -24.08
C GLY A 108 -15.29 23.97 -22.85
N LEU A 109 -14.10 24.57 -22.93
CA LEU A 109 -13.39 25.17 -21.80
C LEU A 109 -13.07 26.63 -22.10
N THR A 110 -13.07 27.47 -21.07
CA THR A 110 -12.45 28.80 -21.11
C THR A 110 -11.29 28.90 -20.11
N GLY A 111 -10.45 29.91 -20.25
CA GLY A 111 -9.36 30.18 -19.31
C GLY A 111 -8.12 29.29 -19.48
N ASN A 112 -7.25 29.32 -18.46
CA ASN A 112 -5.93 28.66 -18.46
C ASN A 112 -5.69 27.84 -17.18
N GLN A 113 -6.74 27.49 -16.45
CA GLN A 113 -6.64 26.76 -15.19
C GLN A 113 -6.20 25.31 -15.42
N THR A 114 -5.65 24.70 -14.37
CA THR A 114 -5.26 23.28 -14.42
C THR A 114 -6.50 22.42 -14.59
N ASN A 115 -6.51 21.57 -15.62
CA ASN A 115 -7.60 20.64 -15.85
C ASN A 115 -7.59 19.55 -14.77
N GLN A 116 -8.59 19.59 -13.91
CA GLN A 116 -8.74 18.69 -12.78
C GLN A 116 -10.21 18.42 -12.49
N VAL A 117 -10.46 17.32 -11.81
CA VAL A 117 -11.74 16.96 -11.23
C VAL A 117 -11.54 16.65 -9.76
N SER A 118 -12.46 17.07 -8.91
CA SER A 118 -12.48 16.68 -7.51
C SER A 118 -13.75 15.93 -7.14
N LEU A 119 -13.59 14.99 -6.21
CA LEU A 119 -14.67 14.27 -5.57
C LEU A 119 -14.64 14.59 -4.09
N LYS A 120 -15.77 15.01 -3.56
CA LYS A 120 -15.94 15.43 -2.18
C LYS A 120 -16.99 14.58 -1.49
N LEU A 121 -16.73 14.21 -0.25
CA LEU A 121 -17.68 13.55 0.63
C LEU A 121 -18.18 14.54 1.68
N GLN A 122 -19.50 14.62 1.85
CA GLN A 122 -20.16 15.57 2.73
C GLN A 122 -21.25 14.89 3.58
N ASN A 123 -21.64 15.54 4.67
CA ASN A 123 -22.74 15.11 5.53
C ASN A 123 -23.98 15.97 5.28
N ASN A 124 -24.89 15.48 4.46
CA ASN A 124 -26.14 16.15 4.11
C ASN A 124 -27.19 16.16 5.24
N THR A 125 -26.90 15.57 6.40
CA THR A 125 -27.80 15.74 7.57
C THR A 125 -27.62 17.12 8.24
N LEU A 126 -26.54 17.83 7.91
CA LEU A 126 -26.26 19.18 8.39
C LEU A 126 -26.86 20.23 7.45
N THR A 127 -27.21 21.39 8.00
CA THR A 127 -27.67 22.55 7.22
C THR A 127 -26.60 22.98 6.20
N ASP A 128 -25.34 22.98 6.63
CA ASP A 128 -24.18 23.37 5.84
C ASP A 128 -23.31 22.13 5.59
N ALA A 129 -23.75 21.23 4.71
CA ALA A 129 -23.11 19.93 4.46
C ALA A 129 -21.62 20.04 4.08
N TRP A 130 -21.23 21.14 3.44
CA TRP A 130 -19.85 21.44 3.05
C TRP A 130 -18.89 21.58 4.24
N THR A 131 -19.39 21.89 5.45
CA THR A 131 -18.55 22.07 6.65
C THR A 131 -17.81 20.80 7.08
N THR A 132 -18.29 19.62 6.69
CA THR A 132 -17.65 18.33 7.02
C THR A 132 -16.85 17.76 5.85
N GLN A 133 -16.63 18.53 4.79
CA GLN A 133 -16.07 18.03 3.54
C GLN A 133 -14.70 17.35 3.70
N SER A 134 -14.56 16.19 3.05
CA SER A 134 -13.27 15.63 2.66
C SER A 134 -13.19 15.53 1.15
N GLU A 135 -12.07 15.96 0.56
CA GLU A 135 -11.90 16.12 -0.88
C GLU A 135 -10.66 15.38 -1.40
N ILE A 136 -10.77 14.73 -2.55
CA ILE A 136 -9.63 14.25 -3.34
C ILE A 136 -9.67 14.96 -4.70
N ILE A 137 -8.52 15.45 -5.16
CA ILE A 137 -8.36 16.17 -6.43
C ILE A 137 -7.49 15.36 -7.36
N LYS A 138 -7.92 15.18 -8.61
CA LYS A 138 -7.20 14.41 -9.63
C LYS A 138 -7.01 15.24 -10.91
N PRO A 139 -5.81 15.24 -11.51
CA PRO A 139 -5.58 15.86 -12.80
C PRO A 139 -6.30 15.06 -13.91
N VAL A 140 -6.75 15.75 -14.96
CA VAL A 140 -7.43 15.12 -16.10
C VAL A 140 -6.90 15.63 -17.44
N THR A 141 -6.90 14.75 -18.43
CA THR A 141 -6.46 15.05 -19.80
C THR A 141 -7.64 15.40 -20.69
N LEU A 142 -7.48 16.38 -21.58
CA LEU A 142 -8.52 16.81 -22.51
C LEU A 142 -8.66 15.86 -23.71
N ASN A 143 -9.84 15.86 -24.33
CA ASN A 143 -10.16 15.16 -25.57
C ASN A 143 -9.96 13.63 -25.55
N THR A 144 -9.94 13.02 -24.38
CA THR A 144 -9.91 11.56 -24.22
C THR A 144 -10.82 11.14 -23.09
N TRP A 145 -11.45 9.98 -23.24
CA TRP A 145 -12.08 9.32 -22.11
C TRP A 145 -10.98 8.79 -21.21
N GLN A 146 -11.13 9.01 -19.91
CA GLN A 146 -10.28 8.44 -18.89
C GLN A 146 -11.14 8.02 -17.71
N GLU A 147 -10.74 6.96 -17.03
CA GLU A 147 -11.31 6.57 -15.75
C GLU A 147 -10.48 7.22 -14.66
N VAL A 148 -11.15 7.93 -13.77
CA VAL A 148 -10.54 8.61 -12.62
C VAL A 148 -11.01 7.90 -11.37
N THR A 149 -10.06 7.44 -10.56
CA THR A 149 -10.32 6.80 -9.26
C THR A 149 -9.89 7.74 -8.13
N PHE A 150 -10.75 7.87 -7.12
CA PHE A 150 -10.56 8.61 -5.88
C PHE A 150 -10.58 7.62 -4.72
N ASP A 151 -9.40 7.29 -4.21
CA ASP A 151 -9.20 6.28 -3.18
C ASP A 151 -8.91 6.96 -1.83
N PHE A 152 -9.88 6.93 -0.91
CA PHE A 152 -9.75 7.59 0.39
C PHE A 152 -8.81 6.88 1.38
N GLU A 153 -8.23 5.74 1.00
CA GLU A 153 -7.13 5.09 1.74
C GLU A 153 -5.76 5.51 1.21
N ASN A 154 -5.60 5.53 -0.12
CA ASN A 154 -4.29 5.65 -0.76
C ASN A 154 -3.99 7.06 -1.30
N ASP A 155 -5.01 7.84 -1.65
CA ASP A 155 -4.80 9.17 -2.22
C ASP A 155 -4.65 10.26 -1.14
N MET A 156 -3.90 11.31 -1.48
CA MET A 156 -3.91 12.53 -0.69
C MET A 156 -5.31 13.15 -0.70
N PHE A 157 -5.87 13.33 0.50
CA PHE A 157 -7.14 14.00 0.71
C PHE A 157 -6.96 15.31 1.48
N ILE A 158 -7.96 16.19 1.39
CA ILE A 158 -8.04 17.45 2.12
C ILE A 158 -9.32 17.42 2.95
N ASN A 159 -9.18 17.41 4.27
CA ASN A 159 -10.30 17.73 5.16
C ASN A 159 -10.45 19.25 5.23
N LEU A 160 -11.65 19.78 4.98
CA LEU A 160 -11.90 21.22 5.10
C LEU A 160 -11.69 21.70 6.54
N ASP A 161 -12.18 20.93 7.52
CA ASP A 161 -11.81 21.09 8.92
C ASP A 161 -10.55 20.26 9.22
N PRO A 162 -9.38 20.90 9.42
CA PRO A 162 -8.12 20.17 9.64
C PRO A 162 -8.09 19.40 10.96
N THR A 163 -9.08 19.59 11.84
CA THR A 163 -9.20 18.84 13.10
C THR A 163 -10.02 17.55 12.97
N SER A 164 -10.63 17.31 11.80
CA SER A 164 -11.36 16.07 11.52
C SER A 164 -10.42 14.86 11.45
N VAL A 165 -10.90 13.71 11.96
CA VAL A 165 -10.24 12.41 11.73
C VAL A 165 -10.20 12.07 10.24
N ILE A 166 -9.29 11.17 9.87
CA ILE A 166 -9.14 10.73 8.48
C ILE A 166 -10.45 10.10 7.93
N PRO A 167 -10.73 10.20 6.62
CA PRO A 167 -11.99 9.74 6.03
C PRO A 167 -12.34 8.28 6.33
N LEU A 168 -11.37 7.37 6.33
CA LEU A 168 -11.56 5.95 6.66
C LEU A 168 -12.18 5.70 8.04
N GLN A 169 -12.08 6.66 8.96
CA GLN A 169 -12.64 6.57 10.32
C GLN A 169 -13.96 7.32 10.48
N ARG A 170 -14.47 7.94 9.41
CA ARG A 170 -15.71 8.70 9.38
C ARG A 170 -16.88 7.80 8.96
N THR A 171 -18.04 8.02 9.57
CA THR A 171 -19.28 7.25 9.30
C THR A 171 -20.48 8.14 9.04
N ASP A 172 -20.25 9.41 8.71
CA ASP A 172 -21.29 10.44 8.58
C ASP A 172 -21.46 10.98 7.16
N PHE A 173 -20.60 10.56 6.23
CA PHE A 173 -20.71 10.94 4.83
C PHE A 173 -21.89 10.26 4.16
N ASN A 174 -22.73 11.03 3.47
CA ASN A 174 -23.87 10.53 2.71
C ASN A 174 -24.21 11.38 1.48
N ARG A 175 -23.31 12.30 1.12
CA ARG A 175 -23.35 13.07 -0.11
C ARG A 175 -22.02 12.95 -0.82
N VAL A 176 -22.09 12.78 -2.13
CA VAL A 176 -20.95 12.88 -3.04
C VAL A 176 -21.14 14.10 -3.91
N VAL A 177 -20.09 14.93 -4.02
CA VAL A 177 -20.04 16.09 -4.90
C VAL A 177 -18.90 15.90 -5.89
N ILE A 178 -19.19 16.03 -7.17
CA ILE A 178 -18.21 16.00 -8.26
C ILE A 178 -18.12 17.41 -8.84
N GLN A 179 -16.91 17.94 -8.86
CA GLN A 179 -16.65 19.29 -9.34
C GLN A 179 -15.50 19.26 -10.34
N VAL A 180 -15.72 19.83 -11.51
CA VAL A 180 -14.68 20.05 -12.52
C VAL A 180 -14.23 21.51 -12.40
N ASN A 181 -12.94 21.78 -12.61
CA ASN A 181 -12.28 23.10 -12.47
C ASN A 181 -11.98 23.58 -11.03
N GLY A 182 -12.61 22.99 -10.01
CA GLY A 182 -12.38 23.29 -8.57
C GLY A 182 -13.20 24.48 -8.04
N GLU A 183 -13.17 24.70 -6.72
CA GLU A 183 -13.88 25.84 -6.09
C GLU A 183 -13.27 27.19 -6.46
N ASP A 184 -14.08 28.24 -6.42
CA ASP A 184 -13.70 29.62 -6.76
C ASP A 184 -13.19 29.81 -8.20
N ASN A 185 -13.46 28.83 -9.06
CA ASN A 185 -13.16 28.90 -10.47
C ASN A 185 -14.40 29.31 -11.26
N THR A 186 -14.29 30.39 -12.04
CA THR A 186 -15.39 30.89 -12.89
C THR A 186 -15.16 30.61 -14.37
N ASP A 187 -14.13 29.84 -14.71
CA ASP A 187 -13.92 29.39 -16.08
C ASP A 187 -14.98 28.36 -16.46
N HIS A 188 -15.58 28.53 -17.64
CA HIS A 188 -16.59 27.62 -18.13
C HIS A 188 -15.96 26.27 -18.44
N VAL A 189 -16.68 25.19 -18.10
CA VAL A 189 -16.27 23.83 -18.44
C VAL A 189 -17.46 22.98 -18.80
N LEU A 190 -17.39 22.38 -19.97
CA LEU A 190 -18.22 21.27 -20.39
C LEU A 190 -17.46 19.97 -20.10
N ALA A 191 -18.11 19.02 -19.45
CA ALA A 191 -17.59 17.68 -19.24
C ALA A 191 -18.71 16.65 -19.44
N TYR A 192 -18.32 15.45 -19.88
CA TYR A 192 -19.19 14.29 -19.91
C TYR A 192 -18.70 13.30 -18.87
N ILE A 193 -19.60 12.87 -17.98
CA ILE A 193 -19.31 11.95 -16.87
C ILE A 193 -20.12 10.68 -17.09
N ASP A 194 -19.53 9.54 -16.76
CA ASP A 194 -20.18 8.25 -16.91
C ASP A 194 -19.61 7.22 -15.92
N ASP A 195 -20.25 6.06 -15.79
CA ASP A 195 -19.81 4.91 -14.98
C ASP A 195 -19.35 5.31 -13.57
N VAL A 196 -20.19 6.07 -12.87
CA VAL A 196 -19.93 6.47 -11.48
C VAL A 196 -20.12 5.24 -10.60
N LEU A 197 -19.13 4.91 -9.77
CA LEU A 197 -19.16 3.72 -8.92
C LEU A 197 -18.48 3.99 -7.58
N ASN A 198 -19.07 3.56 -6.47
CA ASN A 198 -18.40 3.35 -5.19
C ASN A 198 -18.08 1.86 -5.05
N PHE A 199 -16.83 1.56 -4.74
CA PHE A 199 -16.35 0.21 -4.60
C PHE A 199 -15.26 0.16 -3.54
N ASN A 200 -14.94 -1.04 -3.10
CA ASN A 200 -13.68 -1.27 -2.43
C ASN A 200 -12.60 -1.37 -3.50
N THR A 201 -11.58 -0.53 -3.45
CA THR A 201 -10.35 -0.90 -4.15
C THR A 201 -9.86 -2.17 -3.48
N VAL A 202 -10.06 -3.33 -4.11
CA VAL A 202 -9.14 -4.43 -3.86
C VAL A 202 -7.82 -3.87 -4.33
N SER A 203 -7.07 -3.36 -3.36
CA SER A 203 -5.82 -2.72 -3.64
C SER A 203 -4.97 -3.75 -4.36
N ASP A 204 -4.68 -3.48 -5.63
CA ASP A 204 -3.59 -4.15 -6.35
C ASP A 204 -2.22 -3.70 -5.76
N ASN A 205 -2.20 -2.93 -4.65
CA ASN A 205 -0.98 -2.82 -3.85
C ASN A 205 -0.56 -4.25 -3.48
N PRO A 206 0.70 -4.61 -3.73
CA PRO A 206 1.18 -5.93 -3.38
C PRO A 206 0.93 -6.18 -1.88
N VAL A 207 0.23 -7.25 -1.55
CA VAL A 207 0.12 -7.68 -0.15
C VAL A 207 1.47 -8.24 0.25
N TYR A 208 2.30 -7.42 0.89
CA TYR A 208 3.63 -7.81 1.38
C TYR A 208 3.54 -8.60 2.69
N ASP A 209 2.93 -9.79 2.64
CA ASP A 209 2.69 -10.65 3.80
C ASP A 209 3.76 -11.74 4.01
N ASN A 210 4.68 -11.92 3.06
CA ASN A 210 5.74 -12.92 3.16
C ASN A 210 7.05 -12.28 3.62
N LEU A 211 7.42 -12.51 4.88
CA LEU A 211 8.72 -12.11 5.42
C LEU A 211 9.85 -12.91 4.73
N VAL A 212 10.67 -12.25 3.92
CA VAL A 212 11.76 -12.88 3.16
C VAL A 212 13.13 -12.71 3.80
N TRP A 213 13.31 -11.66 4.59
CA TRP A 213 14.55 -11.40 5.32
C TRP A 213 14.28 -10.49 6.53
N SER A 214 14.96 -10.73 7.64
CA SER A 214 14.90 -9.83 8.79
C SER A 214 16.10 -9.91 9.71
N ASP A 215 16.25 -8.88 10.53
CA ASP A 215 17.03 -8.89 11.75
C ASP A 215 16.28 -8.19 12.88
N GLU A 216 16.08 -8.90 13.99
CA GLU A 216 15.37 -8.42 15.18
C GLU A 216 16.33 -7.93 16.26
N PHE A 217 17.64 -8.07 16.03
CA PHE A 217 18.70 -7.63 16.95
C PHE A 217 18.55 -8.12 18.41
N ASP A 218 17.92 -9.29 18.62
CA ASP A 218 17.65 -9.95 19.92
C ASP A 218 18.91 -10.46 20.67
N GLY A 219 20.09 -9.95 20.33
CA GLY A 219 21.39 -10.37 20.87
C GLY A 219 22.04 -9.33 21.81
N VAL A 220 23.22 -9.70 22.33
CA VAL A 220 24.11 -8.79 23.04
C VAL A 220 25.52 -8.91 22.45
N GLY A 221 26.13 -7.79 22.11
CA GLY A 221 27.51 -7.73 21.60
C GLY A 221 27.59 -7.45 20.10
N VAL A 222 28.43 -8.19 19.37
CA VAL A 222 28.67 -7.95 17.94
C VAL A 222 27.43 -8.26 17.10
N ILE A 223 27.29 -7.55 15.97
CA ILE A 223 26.21 -7.73 15.00
C ILE A 223 26.39 -9.07 14.25
N ASP A 224 25.28 -9.66 13.79
CA ASP A 224 25.29 -10.86 12.96
C ASP A 224 26.02 -10.62 11.62
N ASP A 225 27.22 -11.17 11.50
CA ASP A 225 28.08 -11.04 10.33
C ASP A 225 27.59 -11.85 9.12
N THR A 226 26.60 -12.73 9.30
CA THR A 226 25.96 -13.44 8.18
C THR A 226 24.93 -12.54 7.48
N LYS A 227 24.47 -11.49 8.18
CA LYS A 227 23.46 -10.53 7.69
C LYS A 227 24.04 -9.18 7.31
N TRP A 228 25.05 -8.71 8.04
CA TRP A 228 25.59 -7.36 7.89
C TRP A 228 27.08 -7.36 7.58
N PHE A 229 27.50 -6.36 6.80
CA PHE A 229 28.89 -6.08 6.49
C PHE A 229 29.22 -4.64 6.87
N HIS A 230 30.32 -4.43 7.59
CA HIS A 230 30.83 -3.09 7.93
C HIS A 230 31.66 -2.51 6.79
N GLN A 231 31.20 -1.40 6.22
CA GLN A 231 31.98 -0.65 5.25
C GLN A 231 32.93 0.32 5.95
N THR A 232 34.23 0.05 5.86
CA THR A 232 35.26 0.86 6.54
C THR A 232 36.19 1.59 5.58
N GLN A 233 36.21 1.21 4.30
CA GLN A 233 37.08 1.81 3.30
C GLN A 233 36.58 3.20 2.87
N LEU A 234 37.47 4.18 2.83
CA LEU A 234 37.15 5.52 2.32
C LEU A 234 36.88 5.49 0.81
N ILE A 235 35.82 6.18 0.38
CA ILE A 235 35.33 6.13 -1.01
C ILE A 235 35.69 7.37 -1.84
N ALA A 236 36.12 8.47 -1.20
CA ALA A 236 36.43 9.74 -1.85
C ALA A 236 37.89 10.15 -1.61
N GLY A 237 38.82 9.21 -1.76
CA GLY A 237 40.24 9.44 -1.53
C GLY A 237 40.60 9.48 -0.05
N ASP A 238 40.60 10.67 0.55
CA ASP A 238 40.96 10.89 1.97
C ASP A 238 39.74 11.06 2.90
N SER A 239 38.52 10.89 2.37
CA SER A 239 37.28 11.04 3.12
C SER A 239 36.15 10.16 2.58
N TRP A 240 35.03 10.19 3.30
CA TRP A 240 33.72 9.85 2.77
C TRP A 240 33.19 10.97 1.88
N ALA A 241 32.11 10.72 1.17
CA ALA A 241 31.45 11.71 0.32
C ALA A 241 30.88 12.90 1.15
N ASN A 242 30.23 13.84 0.47
CA ASN A 242 29.36 14.86 1.08
C ASN A 242 29.99 15.79 2.13
N GLY A 243 31.33 15.82 2.24
CA GLY A 243 32.03 16.60 3.27
C GLY A 243 31.92 16.01 4.68
N GLU A 244 31.59 14.73 4.78
CA GLU A 244 31.50 13.98 6.03
C GLU A 244 32.87 13.88 6.75
N GLN A 245 32.85 13.90 8.09
CA GLN A 245 34.03 14.08 8.94
C GLN A 245 34.42 12.86 9.80
N GLN A 246 33.70 11.75 9.68
CA GLN A 246 33.96 10.52 10.43
C GLN A 246 34.88 9.53 9.69
N HIS A 247 35.42 8.58 10.44
CA HIS A 247 35.78 7.25 9.94
C HIS A 247 34.67 6.25 10.30
N TYR A 248 34.23 5.40 9.37
CA TYR A 248 33.41 4.24 9.72
C TYR A 248 34.31 3.08 10.15
N THR A 249 33.97 2.41 11.25
CA THR A 249 34.75 1.28 11.79
C THR A 249 33.86 0.06 12.00
N ASN A 250 34.48 -1.10 12.20
CA ASN A 250 33.83 -2.35 12.59
C ASN A 250 34.00 -2.66 14.09
N ARG A 251 34.34 -1.65 14.91
CA ARG A 251 34.53 -1.82 16.35
C ARG A 251 33.18 -1.89 17.06
N ILE A 252 33.16 -2.65 18.15
CA ILE A 252 32.01 -2.72 19.06
C ILE A 252 31.66 -1.35 19.67
N ASP A 253 32.61 -0.42 19.71
CA ASP A 253 32.38 0.95 20.18
C ASP A 253 31.43 1.75 19.28
N ASN A 254 31.36 1.39 17.99
CA ASN A 254 30.54 2.11 17.00
C ASN A 254 29.28 1.35 16.58
N SER A 255 29.25 0.03 16.75
CA SER A 255 28.06 -0.74 16.44
C SER A 255 27.95 -2.03 17.25
N PHE A 256 26.83 -2.24 17.92
CA PHE A 256 26.58 -3.41 18.75
C PHE A 256 25.09 -3.65 18.98
N MET A 257 24.72 -4.88 19.32
CA MET A 257 23.39 -5.22 19.81
C MET A 257 23.36 -5.13 21.33
N ASP A 258 22.33 -4.50 21.87
CA ASP A 258 22.03 -4.53 23.29
C ASP A 258 20.53 -4.31 23.53
N ASN A 259 19.98 -5.04 24.50
CA ASN A 259 18.59 -4.95 24.93
C ASN A 259 17.56 -5.04 23.78
N GLY A 260 17.77 -5.95 22.82
CA GLY A 260 16.85 -6.18 21.70
C GLY A 260 16.88 -5.10 20.62
N SER A 261 18.02 -4.44 20.42
CA SER A 261 18.17 -3.42 19.39
C SER A 261 19.62 -3.29 18.94
N LEU A 262 19.82 -2.90 17.69
CA LEU A 262 21.09 -2.43 17.17
C LEU A 262 21.33 -0.98 17.61
N LYS A 263 22.54 -0.67 18.06
CA LYS A 263 23.06 0.68 18.24
C LYS A 263 24.09 0.98 17.17
N ILE A 264 23.94 2.09 16.45
CA ILE A 264 25.00 2.71 15.65
C ILE A 264 25.40 3.99 16.37
N VAL A 265 26.60 4.01 16.93
CA VAL A 265 27.10 5.09 17.79
C VAL A 265 28.13 5.92 17.04
N ALA A 266 27.80 7.18 16.82
CA ALA A 266 28.76 8.18 16.38
C ALA A 266 29.49 8.74 17.61
N LYS A 267 30.82 8.78 17.58
CA LYS A 267 31.67 9.20 18.71
C LYS A 267 32.63 10.30 18.31
N GLY A 268 32.83 11.26 19.19
CA GLY A 268 33.95 12.21 19.18
C GLY A 268 35.21 11.53 19.68
N GLU A 269 36.03 11.04 18.76
CA GLU A 269 37.34 10.47 19.09
C GLU A 269 38.35 10.70 17.95
N VAL A 270 39.61 10.94 18.32
CA VAL A 270 40.68 11.01 17.33
C VAL A 270 41.05 9.60 16.90
N TYR A 271 40.78 9.28 15.63
CA TYR A 271 41.02 7.96 15.05
C TYR A 271 41.80 8.07 13.75
N SER A 272 42.88 7.29 13.64
CA SER A 272 43.74 7.24 12.46
C SER A 272 43.64 5.87 11.80
N ASP A 273 43.16 5.85 10.56
CA ASP A 273 43.09 4.66 9.71
C ASP A 273 43.25 5.05 8.24
N GLN A 274 43.74 4.12 7.41
CA GLN A 274 43.97 4.33 5.97
C GLN A 274 44.84 5.58 5.67
N GLY A 275 45.75 5.92 6.58
CA GLY A 275 46.62 7.11 6.47
C GLY A 275 45.93 8.44 6.77
N GLN A 276 44.65 8.43 7.18
CA GLN A 276 43.85 9.60 7.48
C GLN A 276 43.47 9.65 8.95
N THR A 277 43.57 10.84 9.56
CA THR A 277 43.12 11.07 10.94
C THR A 277 41.83 11.88 10.92
N LYS A 278 40.78 11.34 11.51
CA LYS A 278 39.48 11.99 11.70
C LYS A 278 39.23 12.23 13.18
N ASN A 279 38.36 13.17 13.51
CA ASN A 279 37.98 13.50 14.91
C ASN A 279 36.70 12.79 15.35
N TYR A 280 36.12 11.97 14.47
CA TYR A 280 34.89 11.25 14.75
C TYR A 280 34.96 9.85 14.17
N THR A 281 34.27 8.92 14.82
CA THR A 281 34.03 7.56 14.32
C THR A 281 32.55 7.24 14.34
N SER A 282 32.13 6.29 13.51
CA SER A 282 30.78 5.75 13.49
C SER A 282 30.78 4.37 12.84
N ALA A 283 29.61 3.85 12.44
CA ALA A 283 29.50 2.66 11.59
C ALA A 283 28.59 2.91 10.38
N ARG A 284 28.89 2.19 9.28
CA ARG A 284 28.07 2.07 8.07
C ARG A 284 27.94 0.58 7.76
N LEU A 285 26.70 0.09 7.81
CA LEU A 285 26.37 -1.31 7.64
C LEU A 285 25.70 -1.51 6.29
N ASN A 286 26.12 -2.55 5.57
CA ASN A 286 25.52 -3.01 4.32
C ASN A 286 24.84 -4.35 4.58
N SER A 287 23.59 -4.53 4.15
CA SER A 287 22.98 -5.85 4.21
C SER A 287 23.67 -6.79 3.21
N LYS A 288 24.00 -8.00 3.66
CA LYS A 288 24.42 -9.14 2.81
C LYS A 288 23.24 -9.80 2.08
N PHE A 289 22.09 -9.16 2.17
CA PHE A 289 20.87 -9.46 1.44
C PHE A 289 20.58 -8.33 0.46
N SER A 290 20.26 -8.69 -0.78
CA SER A 290 19.77 -7.79 -1.81
C SER A 290 18.42 -8.29 -2.29
N PHE A 291 17.54 -7.40 -2.70
CA PHE A 291 16.21 -7.75 -3.18
C PHE A 291 15.72 -6.77 -4.22
N GLN A 292 14.75 -7.21 -5.01
CA GLN A 292 14.03 -6.40 -5.97
C GLN A 292 12.55 -6.47 -5.60
N TYR A 293 11.93 -5.30 -5.41
CA TYR A 293 10.55 -5.15 -4.95
C TYR A 293 10.29 -5.74 -3.55
N GLY A 294 9.30 -5.21 -2.86
CA GLY A 294 8.96 -5.62 -1.51
C GLY A 294 8.56 -4.45 -0.63
N ARG A 295 8.35 -4.74 0.65
CA ARG A 295 8.21 -3.77 1.70
C ARG A 295 9.38 -3.85 2.66
N VAL A 296 10.08 -2.75 2.88
CA VAL A 296 11.10 -2.64 3.92
C VAL A 296 10.48 -1.91 5.09
N GLU A 297 10.55 -2.49 6.29
CA GLU A 297 10.22 -1.80 7.54
C GLU A 297 11.48 -1.72 8.41
N VAL A 298 11.81 -0.51 8.84
CA VAL A 298 12.86 -0.26 9.84
C VAL A 298 12.27 0.52 10.99
N ARG A 299 12.27 -0.09 12.19
CA ARG A 299 11.77 0.56 13.40
C ARG A 299 12.94 1.14 14.17
N ALA A 300 13.02 2.47 14.27
CA ALA A 300 14.20 3.15 14.80
C ALA A 300 13.89 4.40 15.64
N LYS A 301 14.91 4.81 16.41
CA LYS A 301 15.07 6.12 17.06
C LYS A 301 16.32 6.79 16.51
N LEU A 302 16.25 8.09 16.29
CA LEU A 302 17.32 8.85 15.66
C LEU A 302 18.19 9.60 16.69
N PRO A 303 19.49 9.84 16.38
CA PRO A 303 20.32 10.75 17.17
C PRO A 303 19.78 12.18 17.12
N SER A 304 19.80 12.84 18.27
CA SER A 304 19.21 14.16 18.50
C SER A 304 20.20 15.33 18.35
N ILE A 305 21.49 15.07 18.51
CA ILE A 305 22.53 16.11 18.59
C ILE A 305 22.87 16.64 17.20
N ALA A 306 22.96 17.97 17.07
CA ALA A 306 23.37 18.63 15.83
C ALA A 306 24.78 18.19 15.39
N GLY A 307 24.96 17.99 14.08
CA GLY A 307 26.15 17.36 13.51
C GLY A 307 25.95 15.89 13.14
N THR A 308 24.98 15.18 13.73
CA THR A 308 24.70 13.78 13.37
C THR A 308 23.78 13.69 12.16
N TRP A 309 24.09 12.80 11.23
CA TRP A 309 23.31 12.52 10.03
C TRP A 309 23.01 11.02 9.95
N PRO A 310 21.95 10.54 10.62
CA PRO A 310 21.46 9.18 10.48
C PRO A 310 20.80 8.97 9.11
N ALA A 311 20.97 7.79 8.52
CA ALA A 311 20.29 7.42 7.28
C ALA A 311 19.83 5.95 7.31
N ILE A 312 18.64 5.72 6.77
CA ILE A 312 18.11 4.40 6.39
C ILE A 312 17.82 4.50 4.89
N TRP A 313 18.60 3.77 4.10
CA TRP A 313 18.64 4.00 2.67
C TRP A 313 19.11 2.75 1.93
N LEU A 314 18.96 2.74 0.62
CA LEU A 314 19.32 1.62 -0.23
C LEU A 314 20.13 2.09 -1.43
N LEU A 315 21.06 1.26 -1.89
CA LEU A 315 21.79 1.42 -3.15
C LEU A 315 21.58 0.22 -4.05
N GLY A 316 21.64 0.46 -5.36
CA GLY A 316 21.66 -0.61 -6.35
C GLY A 316 22.83 -1.55 -6.11
N LYS A 317 22.58 -2.87 -6.11
CA LYS A 317 23.58 -3.93 -5.91
C LYS A 317 24.75 -3.84 -6.91
N ASN A 318 24.50 -3.27 -8.07
CA ASN A 318 25.46 -3.05 -9.13
C ASN A 318 26.40 -1.85 -8.91
N ILE A 319 26.31 -1.17 -7.76
CA ILE A 319 27.17 -0.04 -7.40
C ILE A 319 28.66 -0.43 -7.48
N GLU A 320 29.43 0.35 -8.23
CA GLU A 320 30.90 0.37 -8.16
C GLU A 320 31.31 1.44 -7.13
N GLU A 321 31.48 1.01 -5.88
CA GLU A 321 31.90 1.85 -4.74
C GLU A 321 32.86 1.06 -3.85
N ASP A 322 34.04 1.65 -3.68
CA ASP A 322 35.15 1.10 -2.91
C ASP A 322 34.72 0.57 -1.54
N GLY A 323 34.99 -0.72 -1.32
CA GLY A 323 34.80 -1.39 -0.05
C GLY A 323 33.35 -1.72 0.30
N THR A 324 32.36 -1.43 -0.56
CA THR A 324 31.00 -1.96 -0.36
C THR A 324 30.98 -3.49 -0.44
N TYR A 325 29.98 -4.13 0.19
CA TYR A 325 29.91 -5.59 0.20
C TYR A 325 29.75 -6.15 -1.21
N TRP A 326 28.79 -5.63 -1.97
CA TRP A 326 28.45 -6.17 -3.28
C TRP A 326 29.51 -5.87 -4.36
N ASP A 327 30.20 -4.73 -4.28
CA ASP A 327 31.35 -4.47 -5.16
C ASP A 327 32.52 -5.43 -4.84
N ASN A 328 32.83 -5.63 -3.56
CA ASN A 328 33.86 -6.60 -3.13
C ASN A 328 33.54 -8.04 -3.58
N GLU A 329 32.25 -8.40 -3.67
CA GLU A 329 31.79 -9.69 -4.20
C GLU A 329 31.78 -9.74 -5.74
N GLY A 330 32.12 -8.65 -6.42
CA GLY A 330 32.28 -8.56 -7.87
C GLY A 330 31.03 -8.16 -8.66
N PHE A 331 30.04 -7.53 -8.01
CA PHE A 331 28.83 -7.04 -8.67
C PHE A 331 28.93 -5.58 -9.16
N GLY A 332 29.97 -4.84 -8.75
CA GLY A 332 30.16 -3.45 -9.13
C GLY A 332 30.37 -3.27 -10.62
N THR A 333 29.48 -2.51 -11.24
CA THR A 333 29.50 -2.22 -12.69
C THR A 333 29.00 -0.81 -13.03
N THR A 334 28.41 -0.11 -12.07
CA THR A 334 27.68 1.14 -12.30
C THR A 334 27.99 2.13 -11.18
N PHE A 335 28.55 3.28 -11.50
CA PHE A 335 28.81 4.34 -10.52
C PHE A 335 27.52 5.06 -10.08
N TRP A 336 27.54 5.63 -8.89
CA TRP A 336 26.52 6.60 -8.47
C TRP A 336 26.51 7.82 -9.42
N PRO A 337 25.34 8.38 -9.80
CA PRO A 337 23.98 8.02 -9.41
C PRO A 337 23.29 7.03 -10.38
N TRP A 338 24.02 6.40 -11.30
CA TRP A 338 23.40 5.48 -12.28
C TRP A 338 22.89 4.17 -11.66
N CYS A 339 23.44 3.74 -10.52
CA CYS A 339 22.97 2.58 -9.77
C CYS A 339 21.60 2.79 -9.12
N GLY A 340 21.20 4.05 -8.91
CA GLY A 340 20.04 4.42 -8.10
C GLY A 340 20.33 4.40 -6.61
N GLU A 341 19.60 5.26 -5.90
CA GLU A 341 19.61 5.40 -4.43
C GLU A 341 18.19 5.69 -3.95
N ILE A 342 17.80 5.06 -2.85
CA ILE A 342 16.48 5.21 -2.22
C ILE A 342 16.71 5.56 -0.75
N ASP A 343 16.47 6.81 -0.38
CA ASP A 343 16.58 7.29 0.99
C ASP A 343 15.21 7.20 1.65
N ILE A 344 14.99 6.14 2.44
CA ILE A 344 13.74 5.94 3.18
C ILE A 344 13.63 6.98 4.29
N MET A 345 14.75 7.34 4.92
CA MET A 345 14.79 8.30 6.00
C MET A 345 16.15 8.98 6.08
N GLU A 346 16.13 10.31 5.98
CA GLU A 346 17.18 11.21 6.43
C GLU A 346 16.55 12.43 7.10
N PRO A 347 17.15 13.03 8.14
CA PRO A 347 16.64 14.28 8.70
C PRO A 347 17.16 15.51 7.94
N ASN A 348 16.39 16.59 7.92
CA ASN A 348 16.92 17.89 7.50
C ASN A 348 17.87 18.51 8.56
N ILE A 349 18.51 19.64 8.24
CA ILE A 349 19.13 20.54 9.23
C ILE A 349 18.07 21.59 9.59
N PRO A 350 17.29 21.44 10.68
CA PRO A 350 17.75 21.22 12.06
C PRO A 350 17.04 20.04 12.77
N LYS A 351 16.80 18.94 12.06
CA LYS A 351 16.06 17.74 12.51
C LYS A 351 14.59 18.03 12.83
N THR A 352 13.94 18.86 12.02
CA THR A 352 12.51 19.18 12.12
C THR A 352 11.70 18.61 10.98
N GLU A 353 12.34 17.88 10.05
CA GLU A 353 11.68 17.20 8.95
C GLU A 353 12.37 15.85 8.73
N ILE A 354 11.59 14.85 8.30
CA ILE A 354 12.10 13.61 7.74
C ILE A 354 11.95 13.69 6.22
N LEU A 355 13.07 13.50 5.54
CA LEU A 355 13.22 13.50 4.09
C LEU A 355 13.09 12.07 3.58
N ALA A 356 12.39 11.93 2.46
CA ALA A 356 12.35 10.71 1.65
C ALA A 356 12.73 11.07 0.22
N THR A 357 13.84 10.52 -0.25
CA THR A 357 14.49 10.97 -1.49
C THR A 357 14.86 9.80 -2.39
N TRP A 358 14.79 10.03 -3.70
CA TRP A 358 15.35 9.14 -4.70
C TRP A 358 16.40 9.88 -5.51
N HIS A 359 17.55 9.25 -5.74
CA HIS A 359 18.60 9.77 -6.63
C HIS A 359 18.86 8.80 -7.77
N TRP A 360 18.94 9.33 -8.99
CA TRP A 360 19.25 8.52 -10.16
C TRP A 360 19.85 9.33 -11.31
N ASN A 361 20.14 8.65 -12.42
CA ASN A 361 20.45 9.28 -13.70
C ASN A 361 19.46 8.81 -14.77
N ASN A 362 18.90 9.73 -15.56
CA ASN A 362 17.96 9.40 -16.64
C ASN A 362 18.61 9.34 -18.05
N GLY A 363 19.93 9.26 -18.12
CA GLY A 363 20.72 9.34 -19.36
C GLY A 363 21.04 10.76 -19.82
N SER A 364 20.38 11.78 -19.26
CA SER A 364 20.65 13.20 -19.54
C SER A 364 21.33 13.93 -18.38
N GLY A 365 21.55 13.25 -17.26
CA GLY A 365 22.19 13.82 -16.08
C GLY A 365 21.59 13.32 -14.77
N TYR A 366 22.16 13.79 -13.66
CA TYR A 366 21.66 13.54 -12.31
C TYR A 366 20.25 14.07 -12.13
N GLN A 367 19.40 13.27 -11.51
CA GLN A 367 18.03 13.60 -11.14
C GLN A 367 17.83 13.24 -9.67
N TYR A 368 16.90 13.95 -9.03
CA TYR A 368 16.41 13.57 -7.72
C TYR A 368 14.92 13.92 -7.61
N ASN A 369 14.22 13.19 -6.76
CA ASN A 369 12.87 13.50 -6.32
C ASN A 369 12.87 13.40 -4.79
N SER A 370 12.54 14.50 -4.12
CA SER A 370 12.56 14.60 -2.67
C SER A 370 11.26 15.20 -2.17
N SER A 371 10.77 14.67 -1.06
CA SER A 371 9.63 15.17 -0.30
C SER A 371 9.94 14.98 1.18
N SER A 372 9.16 15.63 2.04
CA SER A 372 9.36 15.56 3.48
C SER A 372 8.07 15.69 4.25
N ILE A 373 8.10 15.22 5.50
CA ILE A 373 7.07 15.53 6.49
C ILE A 373 7.69 16.27 7.68
N PRO A 374 6.95 17.20 8.30
CA PRO A 374 7.41 17.86 9.51
C PRO A 374 7.45 16.88 10.69
N THR A 375 8.45 17.05 11.55
CA THR A 375 8.60 16.31 12.80
C THR A 375 9.18 17.19 13.91
N VAL A 376 9.32 16.64 15.10
CA VAL A 376 10.01 17.27 16.24
C VAL A 376 11.20 16.40 16.61
N ASN A 377 12.40 16.96 16.67
CA ASN A 377 13.63 16.23 17.01
C ASN A 377 13.51 15.39 18.31
N SER A 378 12.84 15.92 19.34
CA SER A 378 12.61 15.16 20.58
C SER A 378 11.68 13.97 20.41
N ASP A 379 10.79 13.99 19.42
CA ASP A 379 9.91 12.86 19.10
C ASP A 379 10.71 11.73 18.47
N THR A 380 11.40 12.01 17.35
CA THR A 380 12.18 11.01 16.60
C THR A 380 13.35 10.43 17.36
N SER A 381 13.87 11.12 18.37
CA SER A 381 14.97 10.63 19.20
C SER A 381 14.54 9.89 20.46
N GLN A 382 13.31 10.09 20.95
CA GLN A 382 12.85 9.46 22.19
C GLN A 382 11.84 8.34 21.93
N ASN A 383 11.08 8.44 20.83
CA ASN A 383 10.03 7.51 20.46
C ASN A 383 10.44 6.67 19.26
N TRP A 384 9.92 5.44 19.24
CA TRP A 384 10.12 4.55 18.12
C TRP A 384 9.17 4.91 17.00
N HIS A 385 9.71 5.01 15.79
CA HIS A 385 8.94 5.20 14.57
C HIS A 385 9.27 4.10 13.57
N ILE A 386 8.30 3.79 12.70
CA ILE A 386 8.50 2.85 11.59
C ILE A 386 8.75 3.67 10.32
N TYR A 387 9.93 3.48 9.73
CA TYR A 387 10.30 4.01 8.42
C TYR A 387 10.13 2.90 7.40
N GLU A 388 9.34 3.15 6.37
CA GLU A 388 8.89 2.11 5.46
C GLU A 388 9.05 2.49 4.00
N LEU A 389 9.44 1.52 3.18
CA LEU A 389 9.38 1.59 1.72
C LEU A 389 8.44 0.50 1.23
N GLU A 390 7.40 0.85 0.49
CA GLU A 390 6.67 -0.08 -0.37
C GLU A 390 7.15 0.10 -1.82
N TRP A 391 7.64 -0.98 -2.42
CA TRP A 391 8.25 -0.94 -3.74
C TRP A 391 7.72 -2.08 -4.62
N SER A 392 6.91 -1.72 -5.61
CA SER A 392 6.38 -2.63 -6.63
C SER A 392 6.98 -2.34 -8.01
N PRO A 393 6.70 -3.17 -9.03
CA PRO A 393 7.06 -2.85 -10.41
C PRO A 393 6.45 -1.56 -10.95
N ASP A 394 5.38 -1.05 -10.34
CA ASP A 394 4.62 0.10 -10.86
C ASP A 394 4.80 1.36 -10.01
N SER A 395 5.02 1.24 -8.70
CA SER A 395 5.15 2.38 -7.79
C SER A 395 6.11 2.12 -6.63
N MET A 396 6.74 3.19 -6.19
CA MET A 396 7.53 3.28 -4.97
C MET A 396 6.90 4.30 -4.04
N LYS A 397 6.73 3.96 -2.77
CA LYS A 397 6.12 4.80 -1.73
C LYS A 397 6.94 4.71 -0.45
N ILE A 398 7.25 5.85 0.16
CA ILE A 398 7.99 5.91 1.42
C ILE A 398 7.10 6.50 2.50
N TYR A 399 7.10 5.88 3.68
CA TYR A 399 6.24 6.24 4.81
C TYR A 399 7.03 6.41 6.11
N MET A 400 6.45 7.19 7.02
CA MET A 400 6.75 7.16 8.46
C MET A 400 5.44 6.96 9.23
N ASP A 401 5.36 5.91 10.06
CA ASP A 401 4.16 5.57 10.87
C ASP A 401 2.84 5.55 10.07
N ASN A 402 2.87 4.97 8.86
CA ASN A 402 1.77 4.92 7.89
C ASN A 402 1.41 6.27 7.22
N ILE A 403 2.17 7.34 7.48
CA ILE A 403 2.02 8.62 6.78
C ILE A 403 2.91 8.60 5.54
N LEU A 404 2.30 8.71 4.35
CA LEU A 404 3.03 8.80 3.09
C LEU A 404 3.86 10.08 3.05
N ILE A 405 5.18 9.94 2.87
CA ILE A 405 6.12 11.06 2.73
C ILE A 405 6.32 11.39 1.25
N ASN A 406 6.57 10.36 0.45
CA ASN A 406 6.88 10.53 -0.96
C ASN A 406 6.38 9.33 -1.80
N GLN A 407 5.98 9.59 -3.04
CA GLN A 407 5.63 8.55 -4.01
C GLN A 407 6.13 8.88 -5.42
N MET A 408 6.60 7.86 -6.15
CA MET A 408 6.84 7.96 -7.60
C MET A 408 6.60 6.63 -8.32
N PRO A 409 6.35 6.66 -9.65
CA PRO A 409 6.36 5.44 -10.46
C PRO A 409 7.73 4.76 -10.43
N THR A 410 7.75 3.43 -10.51
CA THR A 410 9.01 2.69 -10.59
C THR A 410 9.63 2.87 -11.98
N ILE A 411 10.80 3.49 -12.04
CA ILE A 411 11.54 3.77 -13.27
C ILE A 411 12.94 3.16 -13.20
N ASN A 412 13.63 3.01 -14.33
CA ASN A 412 15.05 2.67 -14.31
C ASN A 412 15.86 3.78 -13.58
N PRO A 413 16.77 3.46 -12.63
CA PRO A 413 17.31 2.14 -12.27
C PRO A 413 16.60 1.40 -11.12
N PHE A 414 15.50 1.93 -10.58
CA PHE A 414 14.70 1.31 -9.50
C PHE A 414 13.92 0.04 -9.92
N ASN A 415 14.32 -0.58 -11.02
CA ASN A 415 13.89 -1.91 -11.45
C ASN A 415 15.02 -2.94 -11.29
N GLU A 416 16.11 -2.62 -10.60
CA GLU A 416 17.24 -3.52 -10.31
C GLU A 416 17.19 -4.06 -8.87
N GLU A 417 18.12 -4.94 -8.47
CA GLU A 417 18.26 -5.35 -7.07
C GLU A 417 18.95 -4.27 -6.23
N PHE A 418 18.45 -4.02 -5.02
CA PHE A 418 19.01 -3.05 -4.05
C PHE A 418 19.36 -3.75 -2.73
N PHE A 419 20.28 -3.16 -1.97
CA PHE A 419 20.63 -3.59 -0.61
C PHE A 419 20.51 -2.43 0.37
N ILE A 420 20.30 -2.75 1.65
CA ILE A 420 20.04 -1.78 2.72
C ILE A 420 21.36 -1.28 3.30
N LEU A 421 21.42 0.03 3.53
CA LEU A 421 22.48 0.72 4.25
C LEU A 421 21.91 1.39 5.51
N LEU A 422 22.67 1.29 6.59
CA LEU A 422 22.38 1.93 7.88
C LEU A 422 23.63 2.62 8.38
N ASN A 423 23.57 3.92 8.67
CA ASN A 423 24.71 4.66 9.20
C ASN A 423 24.31 5.90 9.99
N VAL A 424 25.30 6.46 10.70
CA VAL A 424 25.26 7.81 11.24
C VAL A 424 26.52 8.55 10.79
N ALA A 425 26.39 9.43 9.78
CA ALA A 425 27.46 10.31 9.35
C ALA A 425 27.64 11.49 10.34
N MET A 426 28.79 12.17 10.26
CA MET A 426 29.12 13.34 11.06
C MET A 426 29.44 14.55 10.19
N GLY A 427 28.71 15.64 10.37
CA GLY A 427 28.82 16.86 9.60
C GLY A 427 28.33 16.70 8.17
N GLY A 428 29.06 17.26 7.21
CA GLY A 428 28.68 17.20 5.79
C GLY A 428 27.40 17.98 5.47
N SER A 429 26.84 17.71 4.29
CA SER A 429 25.73 18.48 3.71
C SER A 429 24.43 18.43 4.52
N LEU A 430 24.10 17.32 5.18
CA LEU A 430 22.87 17.17 5.98
C LEU A 430 23.11 16.97 7.48
N GLY A 431 24.34 16.71 7.93
CA GLY A 431 24.67 16.78 9.36
C GLY A 431 24.95 18.22 9.83
N GLY A 432 25.46 19.07 8.94
CA GLY A 432 25.73 20.48 9.22
C GLY A 432 26.86 20.71 10.24
N ASP A 433 26.74 21.78 11.03
CA ASP A 433 27.73 22.12 12.05
C ASP A 433 27.65 21.12 13.22
N ILE A 434 28.79 20.49 13.54
CA ILE A 434 28.92 19.62 14.70
C ILE A 434 29.09 20.47 15.96
N VAL A 435 28.32 20.16 17.00
CA VAL A 435 28.41 20.87 18.29
C VAL A 435 29.82 20.79 18.89
N ASN A 436 30.25 21.89 19.53
CA ASN A 436 31.53 21.89 20.25
C ASN A 436 31.52 20.84 21.36
N ASN A 437 32.61 20.07 21.46
CA ASN A 437 32.78 18.97 22.43
C ASN A 437 31.70 17.88 22.30
N PHE A 438 31.29 17.55 21.07
CA PHE A 438 30.51 16.34 20.79
C PHE A 438 31.21 15.11 21.41
N ASP A 439 30.47 14.33 22.20
CA ASP A 439 30.97 13.13 22.88
C ASP A 439 30.47 11.87 22.15
N GLU A 440 29.18 11.54 22.28
CA GLU A 440 28.54 10.48 21.51
C GLU A 440 27.03 10.72 21.35
N ASP A 441 26.46 10.17 20.29
CA ASP A 441 25.01 10.02 20.08
C ASP A 441 24.76 8.80 19.17
N MET A 442 23.55 8.27 19.16
CA MET A 442 23.28 7.01 18.47
C MET A 442 21.96 6.98 17.71
N MET A 443 21.96 6.22 16.62
CA MET A 443 20.75 5.65 16.03
C MET A 443 20.51 4.28 16.66
N GLU A 444 19.29 4.06 17.12
CA GLU A 444 18.87 2.81 17.75
C GLU A 444 17.80 2.15 16.88
N ILE A 445 17.98 0.89 16.51
CA ILE A 445 17.10 0.16 15.58
C ILE A 445 16.61 -1.11 16.25
N ASP A 446 15.30 -1.26 16.37
CA ASP A 446 14.62 -2.43 16.96
C ASP A 446 14.65 -3.60 15.99
N TYR A 447 14.28 -3.37 14.72
CA TYR A 447 14.35 -4.39 13.69
C TYR A 447 14.50 -3.79 12.30
N VAL A 448 14.98 -4.64 11.38
CA VAL A 448 14.82 -4.47 9.94
C VAL A 448 14.07 -5.69 9.40
N ARG A 449 13.00 -5.47 8.66
CA ARG A 449 12.22 -6.55 8.03
C ARG A 449 11.98 -6.23 6.57
N VAL A 450 12.17 -7.22 5.71
CA VAL A 450 11.84 -7.14 4.29
C VAL A 450 10.78 -8.20 4.00
N TYR A 451 9.66 -7.72 3.50
CA TYR A 451 8.54 -8.53 3.06
C TYR A 451 8.44 -8.46 1.55
N GLN A 452 7.97 -9.52 0.92
CA GLN A 452 7.59 -9.50 -0.48
C GLN A 452 6.16 -9.97 -0.62
N GLN A 453 5.57 -9.67 -1.77
CA GLN A 453 4.27 -10.22 -2.10
C GLN A 453 4.37 -11.74 -2.08
N SER A 454 3.52 -12.39 -1.28
CA SER A 454 3.31 -13.82 -1.48
C SER A 454 2.93 -14.02 -2.94
N GLN A 455 3.74 -14.78 -3.68
CA GLN A 455 3.28 -15.23 -4.98
C GLN A 455 1.95 -15.94 -4.73
N LEU A 456 0.87 -15.48 -5.37
CA LEU A 456 -0.32 -16.30 -5.61
C LEU A 456 0.13 -17.44 -6.53
N SER A 457 0.82 -18.38 -5.90
CA SER A 457 1.50 -19.47 -6.51
C SER A 457 0.46 -20.54 -6.79
N ILE A 458 0.26 -20.82 -8.07
CA ILE A 458 -0.13 -22.16 -8.55
C ILE A 458 1.14 -23.01 -8.76
N LYS A 459 2.31 -22.54 -8.30
CA LYS A 459 3.59 -23.24 -8.42
C LYS A 459 3.56 -24.45 -7.50
N ASP A 460 3.07 -25.54 -8.08
CA ASP A 460 3.42 -26.93 -7.84
C ASP A 460 4.09 -27.23 -6.50
N LEU A 461 3.31 -27.19 -5.42
CA LEU A 461 3.52 -28.13 -4.33
C LEU A 461 3.05 -29.51 -4.83
N ASN A 462 3.97 -30.16 -5.56
CA ASN A 462 3.88 -31.47 -6.21
C ASN A 462 2.97 -31.56 -7.45
N ALA A 463 3.50 -31.16 -8.62
CA ALA A 463 2.99 -31.54 -9.95
C ALA A 463 2.88 -33.07 -10.21
N ASN A 464 3.14 -33.91 -9.21
CA ASN A 464 3.11 -35.37 -9.31
C ASN A 464 2.05 -36.03 -8.45
N LEU A 465 1.10 -35.31 -7.83
CA LEU A 465 0.13 -35.94 -6.93
C LEU A 465 -1.26 -36.20 -7.52
N VAL A 466 -1.73 -35.52 -8.56
CA VAL A 466 -3.14 -35.63 -8.97
C VAL A 466 -3.37 -35.45 -10.49
N SER A 467 -4.21 -36.28 -11.10
CA SER A 467 -4.68 -36.19 -12.50
C SER A 467 -6.17 -35.82 -12.56
N PHE A 468 -6.55 -34.95 -13.50
CA PHE A 468 -7.93 -34.50 -13.71
C PHE A 468 -8.43 -34.86 -15.10
N TYR A 469 -9.58 -35.52 -15.19
CA TYR A 469 -10.15 -35.88 -16.48
C TYR A 469 -11.66 -36.14 -16.41
N PRO A 470 -12.39 -35.99 -17.53
CA PRO A 470 -11.97 -35.27 -18.73
C PRO A 470 -11.86 -33.77 -18.44
N ASN A 471 -10.88 -33.11 -19.05
CA ASN A 471 -10.79 -31.65 -19.06
C ASN A 471 -10.53 -31.20 -20.50
N PRO A 472 -11.51 -30.59 -21.20
CA PRO A 472 -12.78 -30.07 -20.67
C PRO A 472 -13.79 -31.14 -20.22
N VAL A 473 -14.60 -30.82 -19.19
CA VAL A 473 -15.62 -31.69 -18.58
C VAL A 473 -17.03 -31.34 -19.04
N GLU A 474 -17.87 -32.35 -19.27
CA GLU A 474 -19.30 -32.17 -19.58
C GLU A 474 -20.21 -32.36 -18.35
N THR A 475 -20.00 -33.42 -17.55
CA THR A 475 -20.89 -33.74 -16.41
C THR A 475 -20.15 -34.26 -15.18
N TRP A 476 -19.15 -35.13 -15.35
CA TRP A 476 -18.40 -35.70 -14.24
C TRP A 476 -16.92 -35.41 -14.41
N LEU A 477 -16.36 -34.67 -13.46
CA LEU A 477 -14.93 -34.42 -13.35
C LEU A 477 -14.34 -35.47 -12.40
N TYR A 478 -13.41 -36.27 -12.88
CA TYR A 478 -12.66 -37.23 -12.06
C TYR A 478 -11.32 -36.65 -11.67
N VAL A 479 -10.96 -36.89 -10.42
CA VAL A 479 -9.68 -36.51 -9.83
C VAL A 479 -9.04 -37.78 -9.29
N GLU A 480 -7.84 -38.10 -9.76
CA GLU A 480 -7.09 -39.31 -9.42
C GLU A 480 -5.78 -38.95 -8.74
N PHE A 481 -5.56 -39.44 -7.52
CA PHE A 481 -4.39 -39.16 -6.70
C PHE A 481 -3.29 -40.22 -6.97
N ASN A 482 -2.03 -39.79 -7.09
CA ASN A 482 -0.87 -40.64 -7.45
C ASN A 482 -0.20 -41.33 -6.24
N SER A 483 -0.69 -41.10 -5.02
CA SER A 483 -0.27 -41.79 -3.80
C SER A 483 -1.49 -42.35 -3.07
N ASP A 484 -1.32 -43.43 -2.30
CA ASP A 484 -2.39 -44.03 -1.50
C ASP A 484 -2.88 -43.07 -0.41
N THR A 485 -3.90 -42.28 -0.75
CA THR A 485 -4.58 -41.37 0.18
C THR A 485 -5.95 -41.96 0.51
N SER A 486 -6.06 -42.51 1.72
CA SER A 486 -7.35 -42.85 2.31
C SER A 486 -7.78 -41.72 3.25
N ASP A 487 -8.27 -40.62 2.68
CA ASP A 487 -8.67 -39.46 3.48
C ASP A 487 -9.94 -38.77 2.95
N SER A 488 -10.61 -38.03 3.83
CA SER A 488 -11.75 -37.17 3.50
C SER A 488 -11.26 -35.73 3.37
N GLY A 489 -11.47 -35.07 2.23
CA GLY A 489 -11.06 -33.68 2.01
C GLY A 489 -12.24 -32.74 1.83
N LYS A 490 -12.04 -31.44 2.06
CA LYS A 490 -12.95 -30.40 1.58
C LYS A 490 -12.60 -30.03 0.15
N PHE A 491 -13.60 -30.00 -0.72
CA PHE A 491 -13.47 -29.71 -2.14
C PHE A 491 -14.33 -28.50 -2.46
N GLN A 492 -13.69 -27.44 -2.93
CA GLN A 492 -14.33 -26.19 -3.30
C GLN A 492 -14.20 -25.99 -4.81
N VAL A 493 -15.30 -25.65 -5.48
CA VAL A 493 -15.27 -25.09 -6.83
C VAL A 493 -15.39 -23.59 -6.70
N VAL A 494 -14.52 -22.87 -7.40
CA VAL A 494 -14.37 -21.42 -7.34
C VAL A 494 -14.41 -20.89 -8.78
N ASP A 495 -15.05 -19.75 -9.00
CA ASP A 495 -14.95 -19.04 -10.28
C ASP A 495 -13.64 -18.24 -10.37
N LEU A 496 -13.41 -17.57 -11.50
CA LEU A 496 -12.17 -16.82 -11.74
C LEU A 496 -12.03 -15.55 -10.89
N SER A 497 -13.10 -15.07 -10.25
CA SER A 497 -13.04 -13.94 -9.31
C SER A 497 -12.81 -14.39 -7.86
N GLY A 498 -12.60 -15.70 -7.63
CA GLY A 498 -12.33 -16.23 -6.29
C GLY A 498 -13.59 -16.54 -5.47
N ARG A 499 -14.78 -16.40 -6.04
CA ARG A 499 -16.04 -16.73 -5.36
C ARG A 499 -16.26 -18.25 -5.33
N ILE A 500 -16.53 -18.79 -4.15
CA ILE A 500 -16.87 -20.21 -3.96
C ILE A 500 -18.26 -20.47 -4.56
N ILE A 501 -18.29 -21.29 -5.61
CA ILE A 501 -19.50 -21.74 -6.30
C ILE A 501 -20.10 -22.98 -5.62
N SER A 502 -19.25 -23.85 -5.08
CA SER A 502 -19.67 -25.11 -4.46
C SER A 502 -18.62 -25.54 -3.44
N GLU A 503 -19.05 -26.07 -2.29
CA GLU A 503 -18.18 -26.69 -1.30
C GLU A 503 -18.77 -28.03 -0.86
N GLN A 504 -17.97 -29.10 -0.93
CA GLN A 504 -18.38 -30.44 -0.54
C GLN A 504 -17.26 -31.16 0.21
N THR A 505 -17.60 -31.93 1.23
CA THR A 505 -16.66 -32.90 1.82
C THR A 505 -16.83 -34.21 1.08
N MET A 506 -15.76 -34.72 0.45
CA MET A 506 -15.80 -35.95 -0.33
C MET A 506 -14.79 -36.97 0.17
N LEU A 507 -15.16 -38.25 0.03
CA LEU A 507 -14.29 -39.38 0.34
C LEU A 507 -13.48 -39.76 -0.90
N VAL A 508 -12.17 -39.89 -0.74
CA VAL A 508 -11.32 -40.48 -1.77
C VAL A 508 -11.46 -42.01 -1.69
N THR A 509 -11.89 -42.64 -2.78
CA THR A 509 -12.08 -44.10 -2.87
C THR A 509 -11.18 -44.66 -3.96
N ASN A 510 -10.29 -45.61 -3.65
CA ASN A 510 -9.29 -46.14 -4.59
C ASN A 510 -8.47 -45.03 -5.27
N ASN A 511 -8.02 -44.03 -4.50
CA ASN A 511 -7.31 -42.85 -4.99
C ASN A 511 -8.08 -42.05 -6.04
N LYS A 512 -9.42 -42.15 -6.08
CA LYS A 512 -10.27 -41.38 -6.99
C LYS A 512 -11.39 -40.67 -6.26
N MET A 513 -11.80 -39.55 -6.83
CA MET A 513 -13.03 -38.85 -6.49
C MET A 513 -13.71 -38.39 -7.79
N SER A 514 -15.01 -38.13 -7.71
CA SER A 514 -15.79 -37.65 -8.85
C SER A 514 -16.71 -36.51 -8.42
N TYR A 515 -16.61 -35.37 -9.10
CA TYR A 515 -17.44 -34.20 -8.87
C TYR A 515 -18.44 -34.01 -10.02
N ASN A 516 -19.71 -33.79 -9.69
CA ASN A 516 -20.76 -33.52 -10.68
C ASN A 516 -20.77 -32.04 -11.05
N THR A 517 -20.47 -31.72 -12.30
CA THR A 517 -20.41 -30.35 -12.83
C THR A 517 -21.71 -29.89 -13.50
N ALA A 518 -22.80 -30.65 -13.43
CA ALA A 518 -24.06 -30.32 -14.11
C ALA A 518 -24.69 -28.98 -13.68
N ALA A 519 -24.39 -28.51 -12.47
CA ALA A 519 -24.88 -27.24 -11.95
C ALA A 519 -24.00 -26.03 -12.33
N LEU A 520 -22.88 -26.26 -13.03
CA LEU A 520 -21.97 -25.20 -13.48
C LEU A 520 -22.33 -24.79 -14.92
N ASP A 521 -22.37 -23.49 -15.17
CA ASP A 521 -22.45 -22.94 -16.52
C ASP A 521 -21.15 -23.20 -17.29
N SER A 522 -21.21 -23.20 -18.63
CA SER A 522 -20.03 -23.32 -19.48
C SER A 522 -19.02 -22.22 -19.15
N GLY A 523 -17.78 -22.59 -18.88
CA GLY A 523 -16.79 -21.64 -18.38
C GLY A 523 -15.56 -22.28 -17.76
N MET A 524 -14.68 -21.45 -17.23
CA MET A 524 -13.46 -21.87 -16.56
C MET A 524 -13.64 -21.76 -15.05
N TYR A 525 -13.22 -22.79 -14.33
CA TYR A 525 -13.35 -22.87 -12.88
C TYR A 525 -12.04 -23.38 -12.26
N LEU A 526 -11.89 -23.10 -10.98
CA LEU A 526 -10.85 -23.64 -10.12
C LEU A 526 -11.47 -24.66 -9.16
N MET A 527 -10.78 -25.78 -8.91
CA MET A 527 -11.11 -26.73 -7.87
C MET A 527 -10.01 -26.70 -6.81
N ARG A 528 -10.37 -26.27 -5.61
CA ARG A 528 -9.50 -26.27 -4.43
C ARG A 528 -9.79 -27.49 -3.57
N ILE A 529 -8.75 -28.23 -3.23
CA ILE A 529 -8.76 -29.41 -2.37
C ILE A 529 -8.07 -29.00 -1.07
N VAL A 530 -8.72 -29.20 0.07
CA VAL A 530 -8.15 -28.97 1.40
C VAL A 530 -8.17 -30.28 2.15
N THR A 531 -6.99 -30.79 2.47
CA THR A 531 -6.82 -32.03 3.24
C THR A 531 -6.99 -31.77 4.74
N THR A 532 -7.19 -32.84 5.51
CA THR A 532 -7.44 -32.82 6.96
C THR A 532 -6.28 -32.25 7.79
N ASP A 533 -5.06 -32.31 7.26
CA ASP A 533 -3.85 -31.69 7.82
C ASP A 533 -3.71 -30.19 7.51
N GLY A 534 -4.66 -29.61 6.78
CA GLY A 534 -4.69 -28.18 6.45
C GLY A 534 -3.92 -27.82 5.18
N ALA A 535 -3.28 -28.77 4.50
CA ALA A 535 -2.69 -28.50 3.18
C ALA A 535 -3.81 -28.22 2.16
N SER A 536 -3.54 -27.30 1.23
CA SER A 536 -4.49 -27.02 0.15
C SER A 536 -3.83 -26.99 -1.21
N SER A 537 -4.53 -27.50 -2.22
CA SER A 537 -4.08 -27.56 -3.62
C SER A 537 -5.19 -27.07 -4.53
N THR A 538 -4.85 -26.29 -5.56
CA THR A 538 -5.84 -25.70 -6.47
C THR A 538 -5.54 -26.06 -7.91
N PHE A 539 -6.56 -26.45 -8.66
CA PHE A 539 -6.44 -26.93 -10.04
C PHE A 539 -7.47 -26.28 -10.95
N LYS A 540 -7.14 -26.13 -12.23
CA LYS A 540 -8.03 -25.52 -13.23
C LYS A 540 -8.76 -26.57 -14.07
N PHE A 541 -10.06 -26.40 -14.28
CA PHE A 541 -10.83 -27.18 -15.25
C PHE A 541 -11.80 -26.32 -16.07
N ILE A 542 -12.17 -26.82 -17.25
CA ILE A 542 -13.07 -26.14 -18.19
C ILE A 542 -14.38 -26.93 -18.25
N LYS A 543 -15.52 -26.30 -17.91
CA LYS A 543 -16.86 -26.82 -18.15
C LYS A 543 -17.29 -26.48 -19.58
N LYS A 544 -17.61 -27.50 -20.37
CA LYS A 544 -18.26 -27.33 -21.68
C LYS A 544 -19.74 -27.06 -21.53
#